data_AF-A0A952HIK6-F1
#
_entry.id   AF-A0A952HIK6-F1
#
_cell.length_a   1.000
_cell.length_b   1.000
_cell.length_c   1.000
_cell.angle_alpha   90.00
_cell.angle_beta   90.00
_cell.angle_gamma   90.00
#
_symmetry.space_group_name_H-M   'P 1'
#
loop_
_entity.id
_entity.type
_entity.pdbx_description
1 polymer ?
#
loop_
_entity_poly.entity_id
_entity_poly.type
_entity_poly.pdbx_seq_one_letter_code
_entity_poly.pdbx_strand_id
1 'polypeptide(L)'
;MVKQVNPEILKELAKLKPNAYQYVLKVYPQSDRWFSGEEQPTYSQLVELSRVFNVPFGYFFLDKLPEYKLPINVDFIPSEEFVDAIKFAEKIQDWAKEIITELGYEKAEFRKIQDNLNSHAIDSKLRKLIDAREIKNLKTQNELFQYLVRKSEDKGIIVLVNSYIRSANGDYKKLNIEEFKGFVLYDDIAPIIFINDNSDITSKIHTLISGIIYVLLGESVVLNEKTENKLKEFCNKCGEEILMLMHCLEKEEYSDTQRLLGIQFSERFLNLLRTAVCEDIITYRDALMITGLRQL
;
A
#
# COMPACT_ATOMS: atom_id res chain seq x y z
N MET A 1 -25.47 -25.91 -6.15
CA MET A 1 -26.38 -25.41 -5.10
C MET A 1 -26.31 -23.89 -5.10
N VAL A 2 -27.43 -23.19 -5.21
CA VAL A 2 -27.45 -21.73 -4.99
C VAL A 2 -27.17 -21.53 -3.50
N LYS A 3 -25.98 -21.05 -3.14
CA LYS A 3 -25.67 -20.72 -1.74
C LYS A 3 -26.65 -19.62 -1.32
N GLN A 4 -27.45 -19.91 -0.31
CA GLN A 4 -28.32 -18.91 0.31
C GLN A 4 -27.46 -17.91 1.09
N VAL A 5 -27.95 -16.68 1.21
CA VAL A 5 -27.33 -15.66 2.07
C VAL A 5 -27.29 -16.18 3.50
N ASN A 6 -26.14 -16.06 4.16
CA ASN A 6 -25.95 -16.46 5.54
C ASN A 6 -26.37 -15.31 6.49
N PRO A 7 -27.48 -15.44 7.25
CA PRO A 7 -27.93 -14.40 8.17
C PRO A 7 -26.95 -14.15 9.31
N GLU A 8 -26.15 -15.14 9.71
CA GLU A 8 -25.14 -14.95 10.76
C GLU A 8 -24.06 -13.97 10.34
N ILE A 9 -23.66 -13.97 9.05
CA ILE A 9 -22.75 -12.96 8.50
C ILE A 9 -23.38 -11.56 8.59
N LEU A 10 -24.66 -11.43 8.23
CA LEU A 10 -25.37 -10.15 8.33
C LEU A 10 -25.42 -9.64 9.78
N LYS A 11 -25.71 -10.52 10.74
CA LYS A 11 -25.71 -10.19 12.17
C LYS A 11 -24.31 -9.81 12.67
N GLU A 12 -23.27 -10.51 12.23
CA GLU A 12 -21.89 -10.22 12.58
C GLU A 12 -21.47 -8.84 12.03
N LEU A 13 -21.78 -8.55 10.76
CA LEU A 13 -21.55 -7.24 10.15
C LEU A 13 -22.32 -6.12 10.85
N ALA A 14 -23.55 -6.38 11.29
CA ALA A 14 -24.33 -5.42 12.05
C ALA A 14 -23.68 -5.04 13.39
N LYS A 15 -23.06 -6.03 14.07
CA LYS A 15 -22.31 -5.80 15.31
C LYS A 15 -21.00 -5.06 15.06
N LEU A 16 -20.27 -5.44 14.01
CA LEU A 16 -18.98 -4.82 13.67
C LEU A 16 -19.14 -3.39 13.15
N LYS A 17 -20.24 -3.09 12.46
CA LYS A 17 -20.50 -1.78 11.84
C LYS A 17 -21.89 -1.24 12.22
N PRO A 18 -22.09 -0.77 13.47
CA PRO A 18 -23.40 -0.31 13.95
C PRO A 18 -23.98 0.86 13.14
N ASN A 19 -23.13 1.78 12.68
CA ASN A 19 -23.58 2.92 11.87
C ASN A 19 -24.10 2.48 10.50
N ALA A 20 -23.42 1.52 9.87
CA ALA A 20 -23.86 0.93 8.60
C ALA A 20 -25.19 0.17 8.80
N TYR A 21 -25.31 -0.59 9.88
CA TYR A 21 -26.55 -1.27 10.24
C TYR A 21 -27.73 -0.30 10.42
N GLN A 22 -27.54 0.79 11.18
CA GLN A 22 -28.59 1.80 11.35
C GLN A 22 -28.99 2.46 10.03
N TYR A 23 -28.03 2.70 9.13
CA TYR A 23 -28.33 3.19 7.79
C TYR A 23 -29.20 2.20 7.00
N VAL A 24 -28.87 0.91 7.03
CA VAL A 24 -29.65 -0.15 6.36
C VAL A 24 -31.08 -0.17 6.88
N LEU A 25 -31.30 -0.16 8.20
CA LEU A 25 -32.65 -0.14 8.78
C LEU A 25 -33.46 1.09 8.34
N LYS A 26 -32.80 2.24 8.19
CA LYS A 26 -33.45 3.49 7.75
C LYS A 26 -33.85 3.47 6.28
N VAL A 27 -32.99 2.94 5.40
CA VAL A 27 -33.23 2.89 3.95
C VAL A 27 -34.16 1.72 3.59
N TYR A 28 -34.03 0.60 4.31
CA TYR A 28 -34.79 -0.62 4.12
C TYR A 28 -35.52 -1.01 5.41
N PRO A 29 -36.72 -0.45 5.67
CA PRO A 29 -37.46 -0.70 6.92
C PRO A 29 -37.84 -2.16 7.18
N GLN A 30 -37.86 -3.01 6.14
CA GLN A 30 -38.14 -4.45 6.27
C GLN A 30 -36.86 -5.30 6.39
N SER A 31 -35.68 -4.67 6.44
CA SER A 31 -34.40 -5.38 6.44
C SER A 31 -34.16 -6.21 7.71
N ASP A 32 -34.88 -5.96 8.81
CA ASP A 32 -34.83 -6.79 10.03
C ASP A 32 -35.05 -8.28 9.73
N ARG A 33 -35.93 -8.60 8.78
CA ARG A 33 -36.22 -9.98 8.35
C ARG A 33 -35.05 -10.66 7.64
N TRP A 34 -34.14 -9.87 7.06
CA TRP A 34 -32.91 -10.39 6.44
C TRP A 34 -31.91 -10.82 7.52
N PHE A 35 -31.81 -10.05 8.60
CA PHE A 35 -30.94 -10.38 9.73
C PHE A 35 -31.49 -11.55 10.54
N SER A 36 -32.82 -11.74 10.63
CA SER A 36 -33.40 -12.93 11.28
C SER A 36 -33.37 -14.18 10.40
N GLY A 37 -33.23 -14.02 9.08
CA GLY A 37 -33.24 -15.11 8.10
C GLY A 37 -34.65 -15.50 7.62
N GLU A 38 -35.67 -14.73 7.98
CA GLU A 38 -37.06 -14.92 7.54
C GLU A 38 -37.24 -14.58 6.05
N GLU A 39 -36.48 -13.61 5.53
CA GLU A 39 -36.48 -13.23 4.12
C GLU A 39 -35.05 -13.09 3.59
N GLN A 40 -34.87 -13.32 2.28
CA GLN A 40 -33.58 -13.15 1.62
C GLN A 40 -33.55 -11.79 0.90
N PRO A 41 -32.48 -10.98 1.07
CA PRO A 41 -32.30 -9.81 0.23
C PRO A 41 -32.14 -10.23 -1.24
N THR A 42 -32.65 -9.41 -2.15
CA THR A 42 -32.43 -9.57 -3.58
C THR A 42 -30.96 -9.34 -3.94
N TYR A 43 -30.55 -9.77 -5.14
CA TYR A 43 -29.19 -9.51 -5.65
C TYR A 43 -28.82 -8.02 -5.59
N SER A 44 -29.70 -7.13 -6.05
CA SER A 44 -29.45 -5.68 -6.02
C SER A 44 -29.31 -5.14 -4.59
N GLN A 45 -30.12 -5.65 -3.65
CA GLN A 45 -29.99 -5.29 -2.24
C GLN A 45 -28.69 -5.81 -1.64
N LEU A 46 -28.26 -7.04 -1.96
CA LEU A 46 -26.95 -7.55 -1.51
C LEU A 46 -25.78 -6.74 -2.08
N VAL A 47 -25.86 -6.29 -3.34
CA VAL A 47 -24.87 -5.38 -3.92
C VAL A 47 -24.84 -4.06 -3.13
N GLU A 48 -25.99 -3.52 -2.74
CA GLU A 48 -26.03 -2.32 -1.91
C GLU A 48 -25.51 -2.56 -0.49
N LEU A 49 -25.88 -3.68 0.14
CA LEU A 49 -25.35 -4.08 1.45
C LEU A 49 -23.82 -4.27 1.39
N SER A 50 -23.28 -4.80 0.29
CA SER A 50 -21.83 -4.91 0.10
C SER A 50 -21.15 -3.55 0.13
N ARG A 51 -21.82 -2.51 -0.41
CA ARG A 51 -21.36 -1.12 -0.39
C ARG A 51 -21.46 -0.50 0.97
N VAL A 52 -22.59 -0.65 1.63
CA VAL A 52 -22.88 -0.05 2.95
C VAL A 52 -21.99 -0.66 4.03
N PHE A 53 -21.84 -1.99 4.04
CA PHE A 53 -20.97 -2.68 4.98
C PHE A 53 -19.50 -2.71 4.55
N ASN A 54 -19.14 -2.16 3.38
CA ASN A 54 -17.80 -2.20 2.78
C ASN A 54 -17.13 -3.59 2.89
N VAL A 55 -17.80 -4.62 2.37
CA VAL A 55 -17.29 -6.00 2.30
C VAL A 55 -17.50 -6.58 0.90
N PRO A 56 -16.65 -7.51 0.44
CA PRO A 56 -16.86 -8.17 -0.84
C PRO A 56 -18.21 -8.88 -0.88
N PHE A 57 -18.91 -8.80 -2.01
CA PHE A 57 -20.21 -9.45 -2.20
C PHE A 57 -20.22 -10.93 -1.81
N GLY A 58 -19.13 -11.65 -2.09
CA GLY A 58 -18.99 -13.07 -1.76
C GLY A 58 -19.05 -13.39 -0.26
N TYR A 59 -18.81 -12.40 0.63
CA TYR A 59 -18.76 -12.62 2.08
C TYR A 59 -20.12 -13.02 2.65
N PHE A 60 -21.22 -12.56 2.06
CA PHE A 60 -22.58 -12.92 2.49
C PHE A 60 -22.91 -14.41 2.35
N PHE A 61 -22.05 -15.20 1.69
CA PHE A 61 -22.22 -16.63 1.44
C PHE A 61 -21.16 -17.49 2.16
N LEU A 62 -20.35 -16.88 3.03
CA LEU A 62 -19.37 -17.57 3.86
C LEU A 62 -20.01 -18.10 5.14
N ASP A 63 -19.42 -19.14 5.70
CA ASP A 63 -19.86 -19.71 6.99
C ASP A 63 -19.44 -18.81 8.16
N LYS A 64 -18.29 -18.14 8.04
CA LYS A 64 -17.75 -17.17 9.00
C LYS A 64 -17.02 -16.05 8.25
N LEU A 65 -17.02 -14.83 8.77
CA LEU A 65 -16.18 -13.75 8.23
C LEU A 65 -14.69 -14.12 8.35
N PRO A 66 -13.89 -13.86 7.31
CA PRO A 66 -12.45 -14.12 7.37
C PRO A 66 -11.79 -13.11 8.31
N GLU A 67 -10.98 -13.64 9.23
CA GLU A 67 -10.13 -12.81 10.09
C GLU A 67 -8.90 -12.37 9.31
N TYR A 68 -8.72 -11.07 9.15
CA TYR A 68 -7.54 -10.49 8.51
C TYR A 68 -6.57 -10.02 9.59
N LYS A 69 -5.36 -10.58 9.57
CA LYS A 69 -4.25 -10.15 10.42
C LYS A 69 -3.33 -9.25 9.62
N LEU A 70 -3.04 -8.07 10.14
CA LEU A 70 -2.12 -7.16 9.47
C LEU A 70 -0.70 -7.76 9.44
N PRO A 71 0.02 -7.65 8.31
CA PRO A 71 1.43 -8.03 8.21
C PRO A 71 2.38 -7.08 8.95
N ILE A 72 1.86 -5.95 9.46
CA ILE A 72 2.59 -4.94 10.21
C ILE A 72 1.95 -4.76 11.58
N ASN A 73 2.77 -4.64 12.62
CA ASN A 73 2.30 -4.27 13.95
C ASN A 73 1.92 -2.79 13.98
N VAL A 74 0.70 -2.50 14.43
CA VAL A 74 0.17 -1.14 14.62
C VAL A 74 -0.24 -0.92 16.07
N ASP A 75 0.01 0.28 16.60
CA ASP A 75 -0.34 0.70 17.96
C ASP A 75 -1.58 1.60 18.02
N PHE A 76 -2.36 1.60 16.94
CA PHE A 76 -3.60 2.34 16.76
C PHE A 76 -4.69 1.43 16.18
N ILE A 77 -5.94 1.88 16.21
CA ILE A 77 -7.04 1.18 15.56
C ILE A 77 -7.02 1.59 14.08
N PRO A 78 -6.70 0.66 13.15
CA PRO A 78 -6.57 1.00 11.75
C PRO A 78 -7.91 1.34 11.10
N SER A 79 -7.93 2.36 10.27
CA SER A 79 -9.05 2.67 9.39
C SER A 79 -9.25 1.58 8.34
N GLU A 80 -10.45 1.53 7.75
CA GLU A 80 -10.72 0.62 6.64
C GLU A 80 -9.83 0.94 5.44
N GLU A 81 -9.58 2.23 5.21
CA GLU A 81 -8.77 2.75 4.12
C GLU A 81 -7.31 2.33 4.27
N PHE A 82 -6.77 2.36 5.49
CA PHE A 82 -5.43 1.83 5.78
C PHE A 82 -5.35 0.33 5.56
N VAL A 83 -6.34 -0.44 6.04
CA VAL A 83 -6.41 -1.89 5.83
C VAL A 83 -6.48 -2.23 4.33
N ASP A 84 -7.30 -1.51 3.57
CA ASP A 84 -7.43 -1.68 2.12
C ASP A 84 -6.12 -1.34 1.41
N ALA A 85 -5.37 -0.33 1.87
CA ALA A 85 -4.07 0.03 1.31
C ALA A 85 -3.02 -1.06 1.56
N ILE A 86 -3.00 -1.65 2.75
CA ILE A 86 -2.10 -2.79 3.06
C ILE A 86 -2.46 -3.99 2.19
N LYS A 87 -3.73 -4.38 2.10
CA LYS A 87 -4.16 -5.51 1.25
C LYS A 87 -3.83 -5.30 -0.22
N PHE A 88 -3.96 -4.07 -0.70
CA PHE A 88 -3.55 -3.72 -2.05
C PHE A 88 -2.05 -3.94 -2.23
N ALA A 89 -1.22 -3.44 -1.31
CA ALA A 89 0.22 -3.64 -1.37
C ALA A 89 0.61 -5.13 -1.26
N GLU A 90 0.03 -5.90 -0.34
CA GLU A 90 0.24 -7.36 -0.23
C GLU A 90 -0.06 -8.07 -1.54
N LYS A 91 -1.19 -7.74 -2.18
CA LYS A 91 -1.56 -8.34 -3.47
C LYS A 91 -0.54 -8.04 -4.57
N ILE A 92 -0.02 -6.81 -4.62
CA ILE A 92 1.06 -6.45 -5.55
C ILE A 92 2.34 -7.20 -5.21
N GLN A 93 2.65 -7.36 -3.93
CA GLN A 93 3.82 -8.10 -3.46
C GLN A 93 3.75 -9.56 -3.89
N ASP A 94 2.62 -10.22 -3.66
CA ASP A 94 2.41 -11.63 -4.01
C ASP A 94 2.58 -11.84 -5.52
N TRP A 95 1.94 -11.02 -6.35
CA TRP A 95 2.11 -11.08 -7.80
C TRP A 95 3.53 -10.82 -8.25
N ALA A 96 4.20 -9.82 -7.68
CA ALA A 96 5.59 -9.56 -8.00
C ALA A 96 6.48 -10.76 -7.63
N LYS A 97 6.25 -11.40 -6.48
CA LYS A 97 7.00 -12.56 -6.02
C LYS A 97 6.81 -13.77 -6.93
N GLU A 98 5.57 -14.06 -7.31
CA GLU A 98 5.24 -15.14 -8.26
C GLU A 98 5.98 -14.92 -9.58
N ILE A 99 5.85 -13.73 -10.19
CA ILE A 99 6.49 -13.38 -11.46
C ILE A 99 8.03 -13.46 -11.37
N ILE A 100 8.63 -12.86 -10.34
CA ILE A 100 10.09 -12.87 -10.15
C ILE A 100 10.61 -14.31 -9.99
N THR A 101 9.88 -15.14 -9.24
CA THR A 101 10.25 -16.53 -9.00
C THR A 101 10.17 -17.35 -10.29
N GLU A 102 9.12 -17.17 -11.10
CA GLU A 102 8.95 -17.90 -12.36
C GLU A 102 9.95 -17.46 -13.44
N LEU A 103 10.30 -16.17 -13.50
CA LEU A 103 11.35 -15.66 -14.40
C LEU A 103 12.75 -16.15 -14.02
N GLY A 104 12.93 -16.76 -12.84
CA GLY A 104 14.23 -17.18 -12.33
C GLY A 104 15.17 -16.01 -12.02
N TYR A 105 14.64 -14.80 -11.85
CA TYR A 105 15.43 -13.63 -11.48
C TYR A 105 15.93 -13.75 -10.04
N GLU A 106 17.16 -13.28 -9.81
CA GLU A 106 17.71 -13.22 -8.47
C GLU A 106 16.94 -12.22 -7.58
N LYS A 107 17.02 -12.44 -6.27
CA LYS A 107 16.38 -11.62 -5.23
C LYS A 107 16.74 -10.13 -5.35
N ALA A 108 15.90 -9.25 -4.79
CA ALA A 108 16.16 -7.81 -4.76
C ALA A 108 17.58 -7.49 -4.25
N GLU A 109 18.31 -6.61 -4.95
CA GLU A 109 19.66 -6.20 -4.56
C GLU A 109 19.67 -5.53 -3.17
N PHE A 110 18.60 -4.79 -2.86
CA PHE A 110 18.37 -4.21 -1.54
C PHE A 110 17.71 -5.21 -0.58
N ARG A 111 18.46 -6.25 -0.22
CA ARG A 111 18.12 -7.14 0.92
C ARG A 111 18.60 -6.55 2.25
N LYS A 112 18.00 -7.05 3.35
CA LYS A 112 18.44 -6.80 4.72
C LYS A 112 19.96 -6.87 4.85
N ILE A 113 20.54 -5.85 5.49
CA ILE A 113 21.96 -5.87 5.85
C ILE A 113 22.14 -6.94 6.94
N GLN A 114 22.93 -7.98 6.65
CA GLN A 114 23.24 -9.03 7.61
C GLN A 114 24.15 -8.54 8.75
N ASP A 115 24.90 -7.47 8.51
CA ASP A 115 25.78 -6.86 9.52
C ASP A 115 24.95 -6.09 10.56
N ASN A 116 25.15 -6.45 11.83
CA ASN A 116 24.55 -5.84 13.02
C ASN A 116 24.39 -4.32 12.88
N LEU A 117 23.20 -3.84 12.54
CA LEU A 117 22.70 -2.46 12.69
C LEU A 117 23.78 -1.36 12.60
N ASN A 118 24.75 -1.50 11.69
CA ASN A 118 25.89 -0.61 11.63
C ASN A 118 25.47 0.55 10.73
N SER A 119 25.31 1.70 11.35
CA SER A 119 25.01 2.95 10.68
C SER A 119 25.82 3.22 9.43
N HIS A 120 27.11 2.90 9.48
CA HIS A 120 28.04 3.11 8.38
C HIS A 120 27.72 2.20 7.20
N ALA A 121 27.19 0.99 7.45
CA ALA A 121 26.75 0.09 6.39
C ALA A 121 25.46 0.59 5.72
N ILE A 122 24.52 1.14 6.50
CA ILE A 122 23.29 1.76 5.97
C ILE A 122 23.64 2.99 5.15
N ASP A 123 24.45 3.90 5.70
CA ASP A 123 24.91 5.10 5.01
C ASP A 123 25.67 4.75 3.72
N SER A 124 26.60 3.81 3.77
CA SER A 124 27.34 3.36 2.58
C SER A 124 26.41 2.80 1.50
N LYS A 125 25.38 2.01 1.87
CA LYS A 125 24.39 1.52 0.91
C LYS A 125 23.50 2.63 0.35
N LEU A 126 23.05 3.57 1.18
CA LEU A 126 22.28 4.73 0.73
C LEU A 126 23.08 5.59 -0.26
N ARG A 127 24.36 5.84 0.02
CA ARG A 127 25.27 6.56 -0.89
C ARG A 127 25.54 5.81 -2.19
N LYS A 128 25.49 4.47 -2.19
CA LYS A 128 25.57 3.66 -3.42
C LYS A 128 24.28 3.72 -4.24
N LEU A 129 23.13 3.90 -3.59
CA LEU A 129 21.86 4.14 -4.28
C LEU A 129 21.80 5.54 -4.90
N ILE A 130 22.42 6.51 -4.23
CA ILE A 130 22.35 7.92 -4.57
C ILE A 130 23.67 8.41 -5.19
N ASP A 131 23.73 8.59 -6.51
CA ASP A 131 24.85 9.29 -7.14
C ASP A 131 24.76 10.82 -6.87
N ALA A 132 25.70 11.33 -6.07
CA ALA A 132 25.78 12.74 -5.72
C ALA A 132 25.95 13.67 -6.95
N ARG A 133 26.45 13.17 -8.08
CA ARG A 133 26.56 13.96 -9.32
C ARG A 133 25.21 14.10 -10.02
N GLU A 134 24.37 13.06 -9.95
CA GLU A 134 23.02 13.10 -10.53
C GLU A 134 22.14 14.06 -9.71
N ILE A 135 22.24 14.04 -8.38
CA ILE A 135 21.51 14.99 -7.49
C ILE A 135 21.85 16.44 -7.80
N LYS A 136 23.12 16.77 -8.06
CA LYS A 136 23.55 18.16 -8.33
C LYS A 136 22.88 18.80 -9.55
N ASN A 137 22.38 17.98 -10.47
CA ASN A 137 21.70 18.45 -11.68
C ASN A 137 20.18 18.62 -11.49
N LEU A 138 19.63 18.14 -10.36
CA LEU A 138 18.22 18.26 -10.05
C LEU A 138 17.92 19.66 -9.54
N LYS A 139 16.84 20.24 -10.05
CA LYS A 139 16.42 21.61 -9.77
C LYS A 139 15.24 21.69 -8.83
N THR A 140 14.46 20.62 -8.70
CA THR A 140 13.22 20.62 -7.89
C THR A 140 13.15 19.42 -6.96
N GLN A 141 12.37 19.57 -5.87
CA GLN A 141 12.06 18.46 -4.97
C GLN A 141 11.28 17.33 -5.67
N ASN A 142 10.44 17.66 -6.66
CA ASN A 142 9.74 16.66 -7.48
C ASN A 142 10.73 15.84 -8.31
N GLU A 143 11.71 16.47 -8.94
CA GLU A 143 12.77 15.78 -9.67
C GLU A 143 13.57 14.85 -8.74
N LEU A 144 13.88 15.31 -7.53
CA LEU A 144 14.52 14.48 -6.52
C LEU A 144 13.66 13.29 -6.09
N PHE A 145 12.37 13.50 -5.85
CA PHE A 145 11.46 12.42 -5.50
C PHE A 145 11.40 11.36 -6.60
N GLN A 146 11.19 11.77 -7.85
CA GLN A 146 11.15 10.84 -8.99
C GLN A 146 12.49 10.11 -9.17
N TYR A 147 13.61 10.82 -8.99
CA TYR A 147 14.94 10.23 -9.01
C TYR A 147 15.09 9.13 -7.94
N LEU A 148 14.72 9.41 -6.70
CA LEU A 148 14.80 8.46 -5.60
C LEU A 148 13.87 7.26 -5.82
N VAL A 149 12.67 7.47 -6.35
CA VAL A 149 11.75 6.39 -6.73
C VAL A 149 12.45 5.49 -7.74
N ARG A 150 12.92 6.04 -8.86
CA ARG A 150 13.59 5.27 -9.91
C ARG A 150 14.79 4.48 -9.39
N LYS A 151 15.69 5.11 -8.62
CA LYS A 151 16.86 4.42 -8.06
C LYS A 151 16.47 3.32 -7.07
N SER A 152 15.38 3.49 -6.32
CA SER A 152 14.84 2.45 -5.43
C SER A 152 14.29 1.27 -6.24
N GLU A 153 13.57 1.57 -7.31
CA GLU A 153 12.98 0.58 -8.22
C GLU A 153 14.01 -0.23 -9.01
N ASP A 154 15.06 0.43 -9.50
CA ASP A 154 16.22 -0.21 -10.13
C ASP A 154 16.89 -1.22 -9.18
N LYS A 155 16.72 -1.03 -7.87
CA LYS A 155 17.33 -1.84 -6.80
C LYS A 155 16.46 -2.93 -6.22
N GLY A 156 15.25 -3.11 -6.75
CA GLY A 156 14.37 -4.20 -6.34
C GLY A 156 13.13 -3.77 -5.58
N ILE A 157 13.06 -2.52 -5.13
CA ILE A 157 11.97 -2.01 -4.30
C ILE A 157 10.79 -1.62 -5.19
N ILE A 158 9.57 -1.99 -4.82
CA ILE A 158 8.35 -1.52 -5.50
C ILE A 158 7.85 -0.29 -4.73
N VAL A 159 7.75 0.86 -5.39
CA VAL A 159 7.29 2.10 -4.75
C VAL A 159 5.88 2.45 -5.21
N LEU A 160 4.91 2.37 -4.30
CA LEU A 160 3.51 2.67 -4.57
C LEU A 160 3.18 4.06 -4.03
N VAL A 161 2.71 4.98 -4.88
CA VAL A 161 2.40 6.36 -4.51
C VAL A 161 0.92 6.62 -4.80
N ASN A 162 0.10 6.69 -3.75
CA ASN A 162 -1.36 6.76 -3.91
C ASN A 162 -1.99 7.75 -2.92
N SER A 163 -2.96 8.53 -3.38
CA SER A 163 -3.76 9.45 -2.56
C SER A 163 -5.16 8.88 -2.24
N TYR A 164 -5.57 7.87 -3.00
CA TYR A 164 -6.83 7.15 -2.82
C TYR A 164 -6.58 5.65 -2.87
N ILE A 165 -7.45 4.90 -2.20
CA ILE A 165 -7.50 3.46 -2.28
C ILE A 165 -8.87 3.00 -2.72
N ARG A 166 -8.92 1.90 -3.47
CA ARG A 166 -10.19 1.30 -3.87
C ARG A 166 -10.66 0.36 -2.76
N SER A 167 -11.79 0.68 -2.15
CA SER A 167 -12.37 -0.14 -1.10
C SER A 167 -13.03 -1.41 -1.65
N ALA A 168 -13.36 -2.35 -0.76
CA ALA A 168 -13.96 -3.63 -1.12
C ALA A 168 -15.25 -3.51 -1.95
N ASN A 169 -15.98 -2.41 -1.76
CA ASN A 169 -17.20 -2.09 -2.50
C ASN A 169 -16.98 -1.44 -3.89
N GLY A 170 -15.74 -1.13 -4.24
CA GLY A 170 -15.33 -0.56 -5.52
C GLY A 170 -15.22 0.96 -5.58
N ASP A 171 -15.55 1.67 -4.51
CA ASP A 171 -15.42 3.13 -4.40
C ASP A 171 -13.96 3.54 -4.13
N TYR A 172 -13.59 4.76 -4.51
CA TYR A 172 -12.30 5.34 -4.15
C TYR A 172 -12.43 6.15 -2.87
N LYS A 173 -11.64 5.77 -1.86
CA LYS A 173 -11.58 6.45 -0.57
C LYS A 173 -10.25 7.16 -0.39
N LYS A 174 -10.30 8.40 0.11
CA LYS A 174 -9.11 9.22 0.33
C LYS A 174 -8.34 8.70 1.54
N LEU A 175 -7.02 8.60 1.41
CA LEU A 175 -6.14 8.18 2.51
C LEU A 175 -5.94 9.32 3.52
N ASN A 176 -5.96 8.98 4.81
CA ASN A 176 -5.77 9.95 5.88
C ASN A 176 -4.28 10.13 6.20
N ILE A 177 -3.75 11.34 5.98
CA ILE A 177 -2.34 11.64 6.23
C ILE A 177 -1.98 11.67 7.72
N GLU A 178 -2.94 12.00 8.58
CA GLU A 178 -2.76 12.01 10.04
C GLU A 178 -2.64 10.58 10.61
N GLU A 179 -3.17 9.59 9.88
CA GLU A 179 -3.07 8.18 10.27
C GLU A 179 -1.72 7.59 9.83
N PHE A 180 -1.33 7.80 8.57
CA PHE A 180 -0.06 7.33 8.02
C PHE A 180 0.41 8.17 6.83
N LYS A 181 1.73 8.42 6.79
CA LYS A 181 2.41 9.03 5.64
C LYS A 181 2.87 7.99 4.62
N GLY A 182 3.12 6.77 5.09
CA GLY A 182 3.48 5.63 4.26
C GLY A 182 3.61 4.35 5.09
N PHE A 183 4.06 3.27 4.48
CA PHE A 183 4.44 2.05 5.18
C PHE A 183 5.42 1.22 4.35
N VAL A 184 6.10 0.28 5.01
CA VAL A 184 7.00 -0.68 4.40
C VAL A 184 6.46 -2.09 4.63
N LEU A 185 6.37 -2.88 3.56
CA LEU A 185 6.22 -4.33 3.63
C LEU A 185 7.55 -4.94 3.21
N TYR A 186 8.35 -5.37 4.18
CA TYR A 186 9.62 -6.00 3.90
C TYR A 186 9.44 -7.42 3.37
N ASP A 187 10.16 -7.75 2.31
CA ASP A 187 10.32 -9.10 1.77
C ASP A 187 11.67 -9.16 1.04
N ASP A 188 12.34 -10.32 1.06
CA ASP A 188 13.64 -10.51 0.42
C ASP A 188 13.58 -10.43 -1.12
N ILE A 189 12.41 -10.69 -1.71
CA ILE A 189 12.19 -10.79 -3.15
C ILE A 189 11.54 -9.52 -3.69
N ALA A 190 10.47 -9.05 -3.03
CA ALA A 190 9.69 -7.90 -3.50
C ALA A 190 9.35 -6.92 -2.35
N PRO A 191 10.33 -6.19 -1.79
CA PRO A 191 10.03 -5.20 -0.77
C PRO A 191 9.17 -4.06 -1.34
N ILE A 192 8.16 -3.62 -0.58
CA ILE A 192 7.27 -2.52 -0.96
C ILE A 192 7.47 -1.33 -0.03
N ILE A 193 7.54 -0.14 -0.62
CA ILE A 193 7.34 1.13 0.08
C ILE A 193 6.06 1.76 -0.46
N PHE A 194 5.09 1.98 0.41
CA PHE A 194 3.88 2.72 0.08
C PHE A 194 3.98 4.15 0.61
N ILE A 195 3.58 5.13 -0.20
CA ILE A 195 3.60 6.56 0.11
C ILE A 195 2.19 7.14 -0.08
N ASN A 196 1.69 7.81 0.94
CA ASN A 196 0.44 8.57 0.88
C ASN A 196 0.67 9.90 0.15
N ASP A 197 0.16 9.98 -1.07
CA ASP A 197 0.35 11.12 -1.98
C ASP A 197 -0.43 12.38 -1.55
N ASN A 198 -1.25 12.30 -0.49
CA ASN A 198 -1.88 13.47 0.11
C ASN A 198 -0.92 14.36 0.92
N SER A 199 0.32 13.93 1.14
CA SER A 199 1.35 14.74 1.79
C SER A 199 2.03 15.72 0.82
N ASP A 200 2.67 16.75 1.37
CA ASP A 200 3.55 17.62 0.61
C ASP A 200 4.79 16.84 0.10
N ILE A 201 5.45 17.39 -0.92
CA ILE A 201 6.58 16.74 -1.59
C ILE A 201 7.78 16.52 -0.65
N THR A 202 8.04 17.42 0.30
CA THR A 202 9.12 17.24 1.28
C THR A 202 8.80 16.02 2.16
N SER A 203 7.58 15.93 2.68
CA SER A 203 7.10 14.77 3.45
C SER A 203 7.17 13.46 2.66
N LYS A 204 6.86 13.45 1.36
CA LYS A 204 7.01 12.26 0.50
C LYS A 204 8.46 11.80 0.39
N ILE A 205 9.40 12.74 0.21
CA ILE A 205 10.84 12.42 0.14
C ILE A 205 11.33 11.82 1.46
N HIS A 206 10.97 12.42 2.60
CA HIS A 206 11.29 11.87 3.92
C HIS A 206 10.71 10.47 4.12
N THR A 207 9.46 10.25 3.71
CA THR A 207 8.79 8.96 3.79
C THR A 207 9.53 7.92 2.96
N LEU A 208 9.92 8.25 1.73
CA LEU A 208 10.67 7.35 0.85
C LEU A 208 12.04 6.98 1.44
N ILE A 209 12.82 7.97 1.90
CA ILE A 209 14.14 7.74 2.52
C ILE A 209 13.98 6.85 3.76
N SER A 210 13.01 7.16 4.61
CA SER A 210 12.71 6.35 5.81
C SER A 210 12.35 4.92 5.41
N GLY A 211 11.53 4.75 4.38
CA GLY A 211 11.14 3.45 3.84
C GLY A 211 12.34 2.64 3.36
N ILE A 212 13.28 3.26 2.62
CA ILE A 212 14.50 2.60 2.14
C ILE A 212 15.35 2.13 3.34
N ILE A 213 15.47 2.94 4.40
CA ILE A 213 16.20 2.54 5.61
C ILE A 213 15.53 1.33 6.26
N TYR A 214 14.21 1.32 6.43
CA TYR A 214 13.51 0.16 7.01
C TYR A 214 13.58 -1.10 6.13
N VAL A 215 13.60 -0.96 4.80
CA VAL A 215 13.92 -2.08 3.88
C VAL A 215 15.32 -2.62 4.15
N LEU A 216 16.32 -1.74 4.34
CA LEU A 216 17.69 -2.14 4.68
C LEU A 216 17.82 -2.81 6.06
N LEU A 217 16.99 -2.40 7.02
CA LEU A 217 16.87 -3.02 8.34
C LEU A 217 16.14 -4.38 8.27
N GLY A 218 15.38 -4.59 7.21
CA GLY A 218 14.57 -5.79 7.02
C GLY A 218 13.34 -5.81 7.90
N GLU A 219 12.68 -4.65 8.06
CA GLU A 219 11.53 -4.48 8.95
C GLU A 219 10.33 -3.90 8.20
N SER A 220 9.17 -4.53 8.41
CA SER A 220 7.87 -3.99 7.97
C SER A 220 7.38 -3.01 9.04
N VAL A 221 6.99 -1.80 8.63
CA VAL A 221 6.65 -0.71 9.56
C VAL A 221 5.67 0.29 8.96
N VAL A 222 4.83 0.92 9.79
CA VAL A 222 4.03 2.09 9.38
C VAL A 222 4.86 3.35 9.55
N LEU A 223 4.94 4.18 8.52
CA LEU A 223 5.67 5.44 8.54
C LEU A 223 4.73 6.58 8.97
N ASN A 224 4.90 7.00 10.21
CA ASN A 224 4.24 8.13 10.86
C ASN A 224 5.21 8.87 11.79
N GLU A 225 4.75 9.93 12.46
CA GLU A 225 5.60 10.75 13.35
C GLU A 225 6.33 9.93 14.43
N LYS A 226 5.67 8.93 15.02
CA LYS A 226 6.28 8.08 16.05
C LYS A 226 7.48 7.31 15.51
N THR A 227 7.31 6.69 14.35
CA THR A 227 8.38 5.90 13.70
C THR A 227 9.47 6.78 13.11
N GLU A 228 9.15 7.98 12.65
CA GLU A 228 10.14 9.00 12.28
C GLU A 228 11.00 9.38 13.48
N ASN A 229 10.41 9.58 14.67
CA ASN A 229 11.17 9.91 15.87
C ASN A 229 12.10 8.76 16.29
N LYS A 230 11.62 7.50 16.27
CA LYS A 230 12.46 6.33 16.51
C LYS A 230 13.61 6.21 15.50
N LEU A 231 13.32 6.46 14.23
CA LEU A 231 14.33 6.44 13.18
C LEU A 231 15.34 7.58 13.35
N LYS A 232 14.90 8.78 13.73
CA LYS A 232 15.78 9.91 14.04
C LYS A 232 16.70 9.58 15.21
N GLU A 233 16.19 8.98 16.29
CA GLU A 233 17.01 8.51 17.41
C GLU A 233 18.03 7.45 16.97
N PHE A 234 17.62 6.54 16.10
CA PHE A 234 18.52 5.56 15.49
C PHE A 234 19.61 6.28 14.67
N CYS A 235 19.24 7.13 13.72
CA CYS A 235 20.15 7.89 12.86
C CYS A 235 21.09 8.81 13.67
N ASN A 236 20.61 9.48 14.71
CA ASN A 236 21.44 10.33 15.58
C ASN A 236 22.53 9.55 16.30
N LYS A 237 22.28 8.30 16.68
CA LYS A 237 23.30 7.40 17.26
C LYS A 237 24.28 6.88 16.20
N CYS A 238 23.95 7.08 14.94
CA CYS A 238 24.49 6.36 13.80
C CYS A 238 25.33 7.27 12.87
N GLY A 239 25.00 8.56 12.75
CA GLY A 239 25.75 9.59 12.02
C GLY A 239 24.84 10.70 11.45
N GLU A 240 25.30 11.95 11.48
CA GLU A 240 24.53 13.14 11.07
C GLU A 240 24.27 13.23 9.55
N GLU A 241 24.95 12.42 8.74
CA GLU A 241 24.95 12.55 7.27
C GLU A 241 23.64 12.07 6.60
N ILE A 242 23.01 11.01 7.12
CA ILE A 242 21.66 10.58 6.70
C ILE A 242 20.62 11.64 7.09
N LEU A 243 20.81 12.27 8.25
CA LEU A 243 19.96 13.35 8.75
C LEU A 243 20.09 14.61 7.87
N MET A 244 21.27 14.88 7.31
CA MET A 244 21.50 15.97 6.35
C MET A 244 20.80 15.75 5.00
N LEU A 245 20.79 14.52 4.47
CA LEU A 245 19.99 14.16 3.30
C LEU A 245 18.49 14.43 3.50
N MET A 246 18.01 14.27 4.73
CA MET A 246 16.64 14.61 5.14
C MET A 246 16.44 16.14 5.30
N HIS A 247 17.43 16.90 5.75
CA HIS A 247 17.26 18.32 6.12
C HIS A 247 17.57 19.34 5.00
N CYS A 248 18.37 19.00 3.99
CA CYS A 248 18.91 19.97 3.01
C CYS A 248 17.99 20.33 1.83
N LEU A 249 16.71 19.95 1.84
CA LEU A 249 15.80 20.22 0.72
C LEU A 249 15.01 21.49 0.99
N GLU A 250 15.55 22.63 0.58
CA GLU A 250 14.86 23.91 0.65
C GLU A 250 13.54 23.87 -0.12
N LYS A 251 12.53 24.50 0.48
CA LYS A 251 11.14 24.55 0.03
C LYS A 251 11.03 25.44 -1.20
N GLU A 252 10.53 24.89 -2.30
CA GLU A 252 9.76 25.69 -3.26
C GLU A 252 8.27 25.44 -3.02
N GLU A 253 7.51 26.52 -2.88
CA GLU A 253 6.06 26.48 -2.95
C GLU A 253 5.64 26.03 -4.34
N TYR A 254 4.89 24.93 -4.42
CA TYR A 254 4.36 24.43 -5.68
C TYR A 254 2.84 24.43 -5.70
N SER A 255 2.31 24.88 -6.85
CA SER A 255 0.91 24.87 -7.24
C SER A 255 0.43 23.45 -7.55
N ASP A 256 -0.81 23.15 -7.17
CA ASP A 256 -1.52 21.90 -7.49
C ASP A 256 -1.24 21.44 -8.93
N THR A 257 -0.55 20.31 -9.07
CA THR A 257 -0.59 19.51 -10.30
C THR A 257 -1.80 18.58 -10.21
N GLN A 258 -2.49 18.41 -11.34
CA GLN A 258 -3.71 17.62 -11.47
C GLN A 258 -3.55 16.25 -10.78
N ARG A 259 -4.22 16.08 -9.64
CA ARG A 259 -4.32 14.79 -8.93
C ARG A 259 -5.15 13.86 -9.81
N LEU A 260 -4.47 12.90 -10.44
CA LEU A 260 -5.16 11.85 -11.18
C LEU A 260 -5.96 11.01 -10.18
N LEU A 261 -7.28 10.95 -10.39
CA LEU A 261 -8.15 10.02 -9.67
C LEU A 261 -7.81 8.61 -10.16
N GLY A 262 -7.18 7.81 -9.30
CA GLY A 262 -6.87 6.41 -9.61
C GLY A 262 -5.73 5.85 -8.77
N ILE A 263 -5.62 4.52 -8.77
CA ILE A 263 -4.47 3.82 -8.21
C ILE A 263 -3.33 3.90 -9.22
N GLN A 264 -2.17 4.37 -8.79
CA GLN A 264 -0.94 4.33 -9.54
C GLN A 264 -0.15 3.06 -9.20
N PHE A 265 0.34 2.41 -10.25
CA PHE A 265 1.26 1.29 -10.14
C PHE A 265 2.70 1.77 -10.34
N SER A 266 3.59 1.11 -9.63
CA SER A 266 5.05 1.25 -9.74
C SER A 266 5.53 0.93 -11.17
N GLU A 267 6.52 1.66 -11.70
CA GLU A 267 7.08 1.37 -13.03
C GLU A 267 7.74 -0.02 -13.05
N ARG A 268 8.47 -0.37 -11.98
CA ARG A 268 9.00 -1.71 -11.76
C ARG A 268 7.92 -2.77 -11.85
N PHE A 269 6.81 -2.61 -11.15
CA PHE A 269 5.73 -3.61 -11.17
C PHE A 269 5.10 -3.75 -12.57
N LEU A 270 4.88 -2.62 -13.27
CA LEU A 270 4.39 -2.66 -14.65
C LEU A 270 5.38 -3.34 -15.60
N ASN A 271 6.68 -3.12 -15.42
CA ASN A 271 7.71 -3.79 -16.22
C ASN A 271 7.80 -5.29 -15.92
N LEU A 272 7.60 -5.71 -14.67
CA LEU A 272 7.48 -7.14 -14.31
C LEU A 272 6.29 -7.77 -15.03
N LEU A 273 5.12 -7.13 -15.01
CA LEU A 273 3.94 -7.62 -15.72
C LEU A 273 4.15 -7.71 -17.22
N ARG A 274 4.74 -6.68 -17.84
CA ARG A 274 5.08 -6.69 -19.28
C ARG A 274 5.99 -7.86 -19.62
N THR A 275 7.03 -8.06 -18.81
CA THR A 275 7.98 -9.17 -19.01
C THR A 275 7.27 -10.51 -18.88
N ALA A 276 6.43 -10.69 -17.86
CA ALA A 276 5.66 -11.91 -17.65
C ALA A 276 4.69 -12.20 -18.82
N VAL A 277 4.10 -11.17 -19.44
CA VAL A 277 3.28 -11.33 -20.64
C VAL A 277 4.14 -11.72 -21.85
N CYS A 278 5.32 -11.11 -22.01
CA CYS A 278 6.23 -11.43 -23.12
C CYS A 278 6.82 -12.85 -23.04
N GLU A 279 7.03 -13.36 -21.84
CA GLU A 279 7.57 -14.71 -21.57
C GLU A 279 6.46 -15.77 -21.42
N ASP A 280 5.21 -15.45 -21.79
CA ASP A 280 4.04 -16.35 -21.71
C ASP A 280 3.74 -16.93 -20.31
N ILE A 281 4.20 -16.25 -19.25
CA ILE A 281 3.94 -16.61 -17.85
C ILE A 281 2.50 -16.27 -17.46
N ILE A 282 2.04 -15.07 -17.84
CA ILE A 282 0.65 -14.64 -17.67
C ILE A 282 0.08 -14.17 -19.00
N THR A 283 -1.23 -14.24 -19.17
CA THR A 283 -1.87 -13.68 -20.36
C THR A 283 -2.02 -12.16 -20.23
N TYR A 284 -2.16 -11.46 -21.36
CA TYR A 284 -2.55 -10.04 -21.37
C TYR A 284 -3.85 -9.78 -20.59
N ARG A 285 -4.79 -10.75 -20.62
CA ARG A 285 -6.05 -10.65 -19.88
C ARG A 285 -5.81 -10.69 -18.38
N ASP A 286 -4.89 -11.52 -17.91
CA ASP A 286 -4.52 -11.58 -16.50
C ASP A 286 -3.89 -10.24 -16.08
N ALA A 287 -2.97 -9.71 -16.88
CA ALA A 287 -2.35 -8.42 -16.61
C ALA A 287 -3.36 -7.24 -16.60
N LEU A 288 -4.40 -7.30 -17.45
CA LEU A 288 -5.54 -6.36 -17.43
C LEU A 288 -6.41 -6.53 -16.17
N MET A 289 -6.66 -7.77 -15.73
CA MET A 289 -7.39 -8.04 -14.48
C MET A 289 -6.60 -7.59 -13.25
N ILE A 290 -5.27 -7.64 -13.36
CA ILE A 290 -4.33 -7.23 -12.33
C ILE A 290 -4.36 -5.72 -12.12
N THR A 291 -4.22 -4.97 -13.21
CA THR A 291 -4.01 -3.51 -13.16
C THR A 291 -5.26 -2.70 -13.45
N GLY A 292 -6.23 -3.26 -14.16
CA GLY A 292 -7.32 -2.51 -14.79
C GLY A 292 -6.87 -1.60 -15.94
N LEU A 293 -5.58 -1.62 -16.32
CA LEU A 293 -5.02 -0.78 -17.37
C LEU A 293 -5.25 -1.43 -18.75
N ARG A 294 -5.98 -0.73 -19.62
CA ARG A 294 -6.31 -1.21 -20.98
C ARG A 294 -5.12 -1.29 -21.92
N GLN A 295 -3.99 -0.70 -21.54
CA GLN A 295 -2.73 -0.74 -22.27
C GLN A 295 -1.62 -0.96 -21.24
N LEU A 296 -0.94 -2.09 -21.36
CA LEU A 296 0.31 -2.41 -20.68
C LEU A 296 1.44 -2.23 -21.68
#